data_AF-B7G4Z4-F1
#
_entry.id   AF-B7G4Z4-F1
#
_cell.length_a   1.000
_cell.length_b   1.000
_cell.length_c   1.000
_cell.angle_alpha   90.00
_cell.angle_beta   90.00
_cell.angle_gamma   90.00
#
_symmetry.space_group_name_H-M   'P 1'
#
loop_
_entity.id
_entity.type
_entity.pdbx_description
1 polymer ?
#
loop_
_entity_poly.entity_id
_entity_poly.type
_entity_poly.pdbx_seq_one_letter_code
_entity_poly.pdbx_strand_id
1 'polypeptide(L)'
;MSQRGSPSPRVAEAIGRSPHHEERQEEKDRPRFRFGLAVHSRRKLTQLGSLAAYVVLVALGSLCLTSRLHLHTSMPVSRTSPTLDLTMDDTSATSTLPEESPVSLWRTLLRTNTKAVAAKEKASVSVQLAQMSSEPLPPGVVDLPQTIKSTEIPPTNKTLVVVLGDLRCGENAWQSLYRNVLDENMADLAVFSQVPVQETYRHANVSIWERARHVEIVPRYHDWADAIDHLAGEKLWRDEVLQRYTPHTHPLMLGGIRGFQSSAAIVFWFRWYLAQRIRTLQWATQYDRFIITRTDQYYSCPLRMNTLQPERIWVPTGQNYRGITDRFYIAPADVILETLEVFPLFLRQPDIFANFTSRLMNPETFLRTMWTKAGLLSRVYRFRRIMFTCMTPIDTTKWGVMREKVQEGVHLKYPGEYTDLADICERVNHPERYPFPYRKGLEREDLQ
;
A
#
# COMPACT_ATOMS: atom_id res chain seq x y z
N MET A 1 6.22 67.96 -47.00
CA MET A 1 5.18 69.01 -47.05
C MET A 1 3.87 68.39 -47.49
N SER A 2 2.83 68.61 -46.67
CA SER A 2 1.39 68.75 -47.00
C SER A 2 0.61 67.68 -47.80
N GLN A 3 -0.11 66.85 -47.05
CA GLN A 3 -1.58 66.63 -46.99
C GLN A 3 -2.50 66.54 -48.23
N ARG A 4 -3.56 65.72 -47.98
CA ARG A 4 -4.94 65.63 -48.54
C ARG A 4 -5.13 64.56 -49.63
N GLY A 5 -6.13 63.69 -49.63
CA GLY A 5 -7.29 63.45 -48.75
C GLY A 5 -8.21 62.38 -49.40
N SER A 6 -8.85 61.57 -48.54
CA SER A 6 -10.04 60.66 -48.59
C SER A 6 -10.94 60.58 -49.86
N PRO A 7 -11.87 59.59 -50.03
CA PRO A 7 -12.46 58.71 -49.00
C PRO A 7 -12.76 57.22 -49.35
N SER A 8 -13.16 56.51 -48.29
CA SER A 8 -13.74 55.15 -48.11
C SER A 8 -14.73 54.64 -49.16
N PRO A 9 -14.90 53.30 -49.24
CA PRO A 9 -16.23 52.77 -48.96
C PRO A 9 -16.29 51.58 -47.99
N ARG A 10 -17.36 51.63 -47.20
CA ARG A 10 -18.07 50.62 -46.39
C ARG A 10 -17.88 49.16 -46.80
N VAL A 11 -17.52 48.31 -45.83
CA VAL A 11 -17.80 46.86 -45.87
C VAL A 11 -18.70 46.54 -44.68
N ALA A 12 -19.82 45.89 -44.98
CA ALA A 12 -20.91 45.55 -44.09
C ALA A 12 -20.58 44.37 -43.17
N GLU A 13 -21.17 44.43 -41.98
CA GLU A 13 -21.30 43.33 -41.02
C GLU A 13 -22.01 42.13 -41.62
N ALA A 14 -21.45 40.94 -41.42
CA ALA A 14 -22.16 39.67 -41.52
C ALA A 14 -22.03 38.94 -40.18
N ILE A 15 -23.09 39.06 -39.38
CA ILE A 15 -23.31 38.34 -38.12
C ILE A 15 -23.62 36.88 -38.48
N GLY A 16 -22.62 36.01 -38.33
CA GLY A 16 -22.76 34.56 -38.44
C GLY A 16 -23.35 33.98 -37.15
N ARG A 17 -24.59 33.49 -37.24
CA ARG A 17 -25.32 32.78 -36.17
C ARG A 17 -24.63 31.45 -35.85
N SER A 18 -24.33 31.23 -34.57
CA SER A 18 -23.90 29.95 -34.00
C SER A 18 -25.10 29.00 -33.89
N PRO A 19 -24.99 27.71 -34.29
CA PRO A 19 -26.06 26.75 -34.08
C PRO A 19 -26.10 26.30 -32.61
N HIS A 20 -27.29 26.41 -32.03
CA HIS A 20 -27.68 25.83 -30.76
C HIS A 20 -27.45 24.32 -30.78
N HIS A 21 -26.59 23.83 -29.89
CA HIS A 21 -26.60 22.44 -29.46
C HIS A 21 -27.52 22.33 -28.24
N GLU A 22 -28.66 21.67 -28.43
CA GLU A 22 -29.56 21.24 -27.36
C GLU A 22 -28.85 20.19 -26.49
N GLU A 23 -28.43 20.60 -25.29
CA GLU A 23 -27.95 19.70 -24.25
C GLU A 23 -29.15 19.27 -23.39
N ARG A 24 -29.53 18.00 -23.50
CA ARG A 24 -30.57 17.37 -22.68
C ARG A 24 -30.18 17.40 -21.22
N GLN A 25 -30.98 18.11 -20.42
CA GLN A 25 -30.99 17.99 -18.97
C GLN A 25 -31.61 16.64 -18.56
N GLU A 26 -30.77 15.66 -18.23
CA GLU A 26 -31.12 14.53 -17.38
C GLU A 26 -30.17 14.50 -16.18
N GLU A 27 -30.45 15.31 -15.16
CA GLU A 27 -29.91 15.08 -13.81
C GLU A 27 -30.91 15.52 -12.73
N LYS A 28 -31.94 14.68 -12.54
CA LYS A 28 -32.75 14.65 -11.32
C LYS A 28 -32.80 13.21 -10.82
N ASP A 29 -31.97 12.94 -9.83
CA ASP A 29 -32.23 12.07 -8.67
C ASP A 29 -30.92 11.48 -8.15
N ARG A 30 -30.23 12.25 -7.31
CA ARG A 30 -29.23 11.71 -6.38
C ARG A 30 -29.74 11.89 -4.95
N PRO A 31 -29.88 10.81 -4.17
CA PRO A 31 -30.28 10.92 -2.77
C PRO A 31 -29.16 11.59 -1.96
N ARG A 32 -29.47 12.75 -1.38
CA ARG A 32 -28.62 13.41 -0.38
C ARG A 32 -28.70 12.63 0.94
N PHE A 33 -27.73 11.74 1.20
CA PHE A 33 -27.54 11.19 2.54
C PHE A 33 -26.91 12.25 3.44
N ARG A 34 -27.74 12.88 4.28
CA ARG A 34 -27.29 13.73 5.39
C ARG A 34 -26.84 12.83 6.55
N PHE A 35 -25.56 12.86 6.89
CA PHE A 35 -25.09 12.40 8.20
C PHE A 35 -25.48 13.45 9.25
N GLY A 36 -26.51 13.15 10.04
CA GLY A 36 -26.83 13.89 11.25
C GLY A 36 -25.83 13.53 12.35
N LEU A 37 -24.89 14.43 12.63
CA LEU A 37 -24.09 14.41 13.85
C LEU A 37 -24.96 14.92 15.00
N ALA A 38 -25.54 14.00 15.76
CA ALA A 38 -26.15 14.32 17.05
C ALA A 38 -25.03 14.52 18.09
N VAL A 39 -24.77 15.77 18.44
CA VAL A 39 -24.07 16.16 19.66
C VAL A 39 -25.02 15.93 20.83
N HIS A 40 -24.69 15.02 21.75
CA HIS A 40 -25.32 14.99 23.07
C HIS A 40 -24.31 14.87 24.19
N SER A 41 -24.60 15.69 25.20
CA SER A 41 -23.80 16.13 26.32
C SER A 41 -23.53 15.03 27.36
N ARG A 42 -22.41 15.22 28.05
CA ARG A 42 -22.01 14.53 29.29
C ARG A 42 -23.13 14.51 30.34
N ARG A 43 -23.32 13.34 30.99
CA ARG A 43 -23.25 13.10 32.45
C ARG A 43 -23.98 11.79 32.83
N LYS A 44 -23.23 10.80 33.32
CA LYS A 44 -23.30 10.25 34.70
C LYS A 44 -22.48 8.96 34.80
N LEU A 45 -21.44 9.00 35.63
CA LEU A 45 -20.90 7.83 36.32
C LEU A 45 -22.01 7.25 37.23
N THR A 46 -22.20 5.94 37.23
CA THR A 46 -21.98 5.03 38.38
C THR A 46 -22.52 3.63 38.06
N GLN A 47 -21.80 2.61 38.54
CA GLN A 47 -22.15 1.18 38.61
C GLN A 47 -22.03 0.35 37.33
N LEU A 48 -20.97 -0.47 37.27
CA LEU A 48 -20.99 -1.84 36.74
C LEU A 48 -19.67 -2.54 37.13
N GLY A 49 -19.60 -2.95 38.39
CA GLY A 49 -18.63 -3.94 38.85
C GLY A 49 -19.38 -5.22 39.20
N SER A 50 -19.56 -6.13 38.24
CA SER A 50 -19.80 -7.58 38.46
C SER A 50 -20.09 -8.31 37.13
N LEU A 51 -19.10 -8.37 36.23
CA LEU A 51 -19.18 -9.26 35.05
C LEU A 51 -17.86 -9.97 34.73
N ALA A 52 -16.75 -9.56 35.35
CA ALA A 52 -15.44 -10.20 35.18
C ALA A 52 -15.29 -11.52 35.95
N ALA A 53 -16.17 -11.83 36.91
CA ALA A 53 -16.08 -13.05 37.72
C ALA A 53 -16.78 -14.28 37.08
N TYR A 54 -17.68 -14.08 36.11
CA TYR A 54 -18.46 -15.19 35.55
C TYR A 54 -17.78 -15.88 34.35
N VAL A 55 -16.85 -15.21 33.66
CA VAL A 55 -16.16 -15.75 32.47
C VAL A 55 -15.00 -16.69 32.86
N VAL A 56 -14.44 -16.56 34.07
CA VAL A 56 -13.34 -17.42 34.54
C VAL A 56 -13.84 -18.79 35.04
N LEU A 57 -15.08 -18.88 35.52
CA LEU A 57 -15.65 -20.14 36.04
C LEU A 57 -16.14 -21.11 34.96
N VAL A 58 -16.47 -20.62 33.76
CA VAL A 58 -16.91 -21.49 32.64
C VAL A 58 -15.70 -22.12 31.91
N ALA A 59 -14.53 -21.49 31.94
CA ALA A 59 -13.34 -21.99 31.25
C ALA A 59 -12.57 -23.09 32.01
N LEU A 60 -12.80 -23.23 33.32
CA LEU A 60 -12.13 -24.24 34.16
C LEU A 60 -12.95 -25.54 34.34
N GLY A 61 -14.22 -25.55 33.94
CA GLY A 61 -15.12 -26.70 34.08
C GLY A 61 -15.08 -27.74 32.96
N SER A 62 -14.44 -27.44 31.82
CA SER A 62 -14.48 -28.32 30.63
C SER A 62 -13.22 -29.16 30.37
N LEU A 63 -12.30 -29.25 31.33
CA LEU A 63 -11.06 -30.04 31.19
C LEU A 63 -10.98 -31.28 32.09
N CYS A 64 -12.08 -31.65 32.74
CA CYS A 64 -12.20 -32.90 33.49
C CYS A 64 -13.47 -33.64 33.06
N LEU A 65 -13.39 -34.48 32.03
CA LEU A 65 -14.10 -35.76 31.91
C LEU A 65 -13.81 -36.35 30.52
N THR A 66 -12.93 -37.35 30.46
CA THR A 66 -13.17 -38.67 29.84
C THR A 66 -11.85 -39.43 29.78
N SER A 67 -11.68 -40.35 30.73
CA SER A 67 -10.71 -41.44 30.65
C SER A 67 -11.32 -42.62 31.39
N ARG A 68 -11.56 -43.72 30.66
CA ARG A 68 -11.94 -45.11 31.00
C ARG A 68 -12.83 -45.59 29.86
N LEU A 69 -12.68 -46.74 29.21
CA LEU A 69 -11.84 -47.94 29.41
C LEU A 69 -12.09 -48.79 28.15
N HIS A 70 -11.09 -49.44 27.56
CA HIS A 70 -11.16 -50.84 27.10
C HIS A 70 -9.76 -51.36 26.72
N LEU A 71 -9.39 -52.46 27.36
CA LEU A 71 -8.15 -53.23 27.24
C LEU A 71 -8.53 -54.61 26.72
N HIS A 72 -7.76 -55.13 25.76
CA HIS A 72 -7.44 -56.54 25.43
C HIS A 72 -6.93 -56.53 23.97
N THR A 73 -5.77 -57.06 23.57
CA THR A 73 -5.23 -58.41 23.80
C THR A 73 -3.69 -58.51 23.53
N SER A 74 -3.01 -59.29 24.40
CA SER A 74 -1.98 -60.34 24.16
C SER A 74 -0.62 -60.14 23.42
N MET A 75 0.45 -60.49 24.18
CA MET A 75 1.65 -61.33 23.87
C MET A 75 2.86 -60.74 23.09
N PRO A 76 4.10 -61.33 23.15
CA PRO A 76 4.87 -61.78 24.32
C PRO A 76 6.38 -61.38 24.30
N VAL A 77 7.02 -61.48 25.48
CA VAL A 77 8.41 -61.91 25.82
C VAL A 77 9.59 -61.60 24.87
N SER A 78 10.62 -60.90 25.39
CA SER A 78 12.03 -61.33 25.31
C SER A 78 12.92 -60.55 26.29
N ARG A 79 13.61 -61.29 27.17
CA ARG A 79 14.68 -60.82 28.07
C ARG A 79 15.99 -60.73 27.30
N THR A 80 16.79 -59.69 27.55
CA THR A 80 18.24 -59.82 27.75
C THR A 80 18.77 -58.53 28.41
N SER A 81 19.39 -58.70 29.58
CA SER A 81 20.26 -57.69 30.19
C SER A 81 21.68 -57.88 29.64
N PRO A 82 22.51 -56.84 29.72
CA PRO A 82 23.80 -57.04 30.34
C PRO A 82 24.10 -55.98 31.41
N THR A 83 24.55 -56.50 32.55
CA THR A 83 25.30 -55.80 33.60
C THR A 83 26.56 -55.17 33.02
N LEU A 84 26.77 -53.88 33.32
CA LEU A 84 28.07 -53.25 33.16
C LEU A 84 28.40 -52.49 34.45
N ASP A 85 29.51 -52.94 35.01
CA ASP A 85 30.18 -52.55 36.23
C ASP A 85 30.99 -51.27 35.94
N LEU A 86 30.78 -50.19 36.70
CA LEU A 86 31.66 -49.03 36.67
C LEU A 86 31.83 -48.45 38.07
N THR A 87 33.11 -48.44 38.44
CA THR A 87 33.74 -47.97 39.67
C THR A 87 33.47 -46.50 39.97
N MET A 88 33.28 -46.22 41.26
CA MET A 88 33.26 -44.88 41.83
C MET A 88 34.65 -44.26 41.79
N ASP A 89 34.74 -43.02 41.30
CA ASP A 89 35.78 -42.07 41.69
C ASP A 89 35.11 -40.76 42.10
N ASP A 90 35.34 -40.39 43.36
CA ASP A 90 34.91 -39.15 44.01
C ASP A 90 35.73 -37.97 43.48
N THR A 91 35.07 -36.99 42.87
CA THR A 91 35.55 -35.61 42.88
C THR A 91 34.38 -34.63 43.02
N SER A 92 34.33 -34.02 44.19
CA SER A 92 33.42 -32.95 44.57
C SER A 92 33.71 -31.67 43.78
N ALA A 93 32.78 -31.24 42.93
CA ALA A 93 32.70 -29.87 42.43
C ALA A 93 31.24 -29.39 42.53
N THR A 94 31.00 -28.49 43.47
CA THR A 94 29.70 -27.86 43.76
C THR A 94 29.33 -26.90 42.62
N SER A 95 28.56 -27.39 41.66
CA SER A 95 27.93 -26.60 40.60
C SER A 95 26.46 -26.35 40.99
N THR A 96 26.18 -25.16 41.53
CA THR A 96 24.81 -24.66 41.71
C THR A 96 24.19 -24.34 40.36
N LEU A 97 23.44 -25.29 39.80
CA LEU A 97 22.54 -25.03 38.67
C LEU A 97 21.26 -24.35 39.20
N PRO A 98 20.78 -23.29 38.54
CA PRO A 98 19.53 -22.66 38.94
C PRO A 98 18.37 -23.59 38.62
N GLU A 99 17.56 -23.86 39.63
CA GLU A 99 16.31 -24.61 39.54
C GLU A 99 15.30 -23.76 38.72
N GLU A 100 15.29 -23.94 37.41
CA GLU A 100 14.31 -23.26 36.56
C GLU A 100 12.91 -23.77 36.88
N SER A 101 12.09 -22.88 37.45
CA SER A 101 10.68 -23.14 37.74
C SER A 101 9.98 -23.77 36.53
N PRO A 102 9.13 -24.81 36.72
CA PRO A 102 8.34 -25.42 35.64
C PRO A 102 7.57 -24.40 34.78
N VAL A 103 7.19 -23.26 35.35
CA VAL A 103 6.50 -22.17 34.65
C VAL A 103 7.40 -21.47 33.63
N SER A 104 8.71 -21.37 33.89
CA SER A 104 9.69 -20.79 32.96
C SER A 104 9.92 -21.70 31.74
N LEU A 105 10.02 -23.02 31.97
CA LEU A 105 10.15 -24.03 30.93
C LEU A 105 8.92 -24.05 30.00
N TRP A 106 7.72 -23.99 30.58
CA TRP A 106 6.46 -23.89 29.82
C TRP A 106 6.36 -22.61 28.98
N ARG A 107 6.78 -21.45 29.52
CA ARG A 107 6.81 -20.19 28.75
C ARG A 107 7.82 -20.23 27.61
N THR A 108 8.97 -20.87 27.81
CA THR A 108 9.98 -21.06 26.76
C THR A 108 9.46 -21.99 25.68
N LEU A 109 8.85 -23.12 26.03
CA LEU A 109 8.21 -24.06 25.10
C LEU A 109 7.06 -23.43 24.30
N LEU A 110 6.18 -22.64 24.95
CA LEU A 110 5.11 -21.92 24.26
C LEU A 110 5.66 -20.88 23.27
N ARG A 111 6.73 -20.16 23.64
CA ARG A 111 7.40 -19.17 22.76
C ARG A 111 8.14 -19.82 21.60
N THR A 112 8.79 -20.96 21.80
CA THR A 112 9.49 -21.66 20.71
C THR A 112 8.49 -22.28 19.74
N ASN A 113 7.39 -22.86 20.23
CA ASN A 113 6.32 -23.38 19.36
C ASN A 113 5.63 -22.27 18.56
N THR A 114 5.31 -21.11 19.16
CA THR A 114 4.72 -20.00 18.39
C THR A 114 5.68 -19.44 17.35
N LYS A 115 6.98 -19.35 17.63
CA LYS A 115 7.98 -18.94 16.64
C LYS A 115 8.14 -19.96 15.52
N ALA A 116 8.13 -21.26 15.84
CA ALA A 116 8.25 -22.32 14.84
C ALA A 116 7.02 -22.39 13.93
N VAL A 117 5.80 -22.26 14.48
CA VAL A 117 4.55 -22.21 13.72
C VAL A 117 4.53 -20.96 12.82
N ALA A 118 4.86 -19.78 13.36
CA ALA A 118 4.92 -18.55 12.56
C ALA A 118 6.01 -18.60 11.47
N ALA A 119 7.16 -19.23 11.74
CA ALA A 119 8.21 -19.42 10.74
C ALA A 119 7.77 -20.40 9.63
N LYS A 120 7.07 -21.48 9.98
CA LYS A 120 6.52 -22.45 9.03
C LYS A 120 5.43 -21.83 8.17
N GLU A 121 4.53 -21.05 8.78
CA GLU A 121 3.46 -20.31 8.07
C GLU A 121 4.05 -19.23 7.16
N LYS A 122 5.05 -18.47 7.63
CA LYS A 122 5.79 -17.49 6.82
C LYS A 122 6.50 -18.14 5.63
N ALA A 123 7.17 -19.27 5.85
CA ALA A 123 7.82 -20.02 4.77
C ALA A 123 6.79 -20.53 3.75
N SER A 124 5.66 -21.05 4.21
CA SER A 124 4.56 -21.50 3.35
C SER A 124 3.99 -20.37 2.48
N VAL A 125 3.71 -19.20 3.08
CA VAL A 125 3.19 -18.03 2.34
C VAL A 125 4.22 -17.48 1.37
N SER A 126 5.50 -17.44 1.76
CA SER A 126 6.58 -16.94 0.89
C SER A 126 6.84 -17.87 -0.31
N VAL A 127 6.81 -19.19 -0.09
CA VAL A 127 6.94 -20.20 -1.16
C VAL A 127 5.73 -20.14 -2.09
N GLN A 128 4.51 -19.99 -1.57
CA GLN A 128 3.32 -19.80 -2.40
C GLN A 128 3.43 -18.52 -3.24
N LEU A 129 3.78 -17.37 -2.64
CA LEU A 129 3.99 -16.12 -3.37
C LEU A 129 5.05 -16.26 -4.48
N ALA A 130 6.16 -16.96 -4.21
CA ALA A 130 7.22 -17.17 -5.18
C ALA A 130 6.80 -18.11 -6.34
N GLN A 131 6.08 -19.20 -6.05
CA GLN A 131 5.57 -20.14 -7.07
C GLN A 131 4.44 -19.53 -7.91
N MET A 132 3.69 -18.58 -7.35
CA MET A 132 2.54 -17.92 -7.98
C MET A 132 2.90 -16.88 -9.04
N SER A 133 4.19 -16.62 -9.24
CA SER A 133 4.71 -15.46 -9.95
C SER A 133 5.34 -15.79 -11.33
N SER A 134 5.44 -17.05 -11.73
CA SER A 134 6.19 -17.45 -12.94
C SER A 134 5.35 -17.71 -14.19
N GLU A 135 4.03 -17.47 -14.18
CA GLU A 135 3.19 -17.71 -15.36
C GLU A 135 3.24 -16.54 -16.36
N PRO A 136 3.55 -16.80 -17.65
CA PRO A 136 3.47 -15.79 -18.70
C PRO A 136 2.02 -15.38 -18.97
N LEU A 137 1.83 -14.12 -19.40
CA LEU A 137 0.50 -13.57 -19.71
C LEU A 137 -0.18 -14.36 -20.86
N PRO A 138 -1.50 -14.62 -20.79
CA PRO A 138 -2.22 -15.35 -21.82
C PRO A 138 -2.31 -14.56 -23.15
N PRO A 139 -2.22 -15.23 -24.32
CA PRO A 139 -2.36 -14.59 -25.63
C PRO A 139 -3.82 -14.20 -25.94
N GLY A 140 -4.05 -13.01 -26.52
CA GLY A 140 -5.37 -12.57 -27.04
C GLY A 140 -5.95 -11.27 -26.45
N VAL A 141 -5.19 -10.53 -25.65
CA VAL A 141 -5.66 -9.29 -24.98
C VAL A 141 -5.51 -8.08 -25.91
N VAL A 142 -6.63 -7.40 -26.20
CA VAL A 142 -6.71 -6.28 -27.17
C VAL A 142 -6.18 -4.95 -26.58
N ASP A 143 -6.08 -4.84 -25.25
CA ASP A 143 -5.64 -3.63 -24.55
C ASP A 143 -4.50 -3.94 -23.57
N LEU A 144 -3.30 -4.19 -24.10
CA LEU A 144 -2.09 -4.35 -23.28
C LEU A 144 -1.42 -2.99 -23.03
N PRO A 145 -0.75 -2.81 -21.87
CA PRO A 145 0.07 -1.64 -21.65
C PRO A 145 1.15 -1.49 -22.72
N GLN A 146 1.34 -0.25 -23.15
CA GLN A 146 2.28 0.08 -24.22
C GLN A 146 3.52 0.73 -23.63
N THR A 147 4.69 0.16 -23.90
CA THR A 147 5.97 0.81 -23.59
C THR A 147 6.23 1.89 -24.64
N ILE A 148 6.26 3.15 -24.21
CA ILE A 148 6.57 4.29 -25.08
C ILE A 148 8.08 4.56 -25.11
N LYS A 149 8.72 4.38 -23.95
CA LYS A 149 10.13 4.70 -23.77
C LYS A 149 10.76 3.69 -22.83
N SER A 150 11.91 3.15 -23.20
CA SER A 150 12.79 2.38 -22.33
C SER A 150 14.22 2.64 -22.79
N THR A 151 15.10 2.98 -21.85
CA THR A 151 16.52 3.24 -22.15
C THR A 151 17.37 2.13 -21.56
N GLU A 152 18.22 1.49 -22.36
CA GLU A 152 19.03 0.33 -21.93
C GLU A 152 20.31 0.70 -21.16
N ILE A 153 20.64 1.99 -21.05
CA ILE A 153 21.88 2.46 -20.40
C ILE A 153 21.96 1.93 -18.96
N PRO A 154 23.01 1.19 -18.55
CA PRO A 154 23.11 0.66 -17.20
C PRO A 154 22.86 1.76 -16.16
N PRO A 155 22.06 1.51 -15.11
CA PRO A 155 21.76 2.55 -14.14
C PRO A 155 23.06 3.03 -13.51
N THR A 156 23.31 4.33 -13.61
CA THR A 156 24.42 4.98 -12.90
C THR A 156 24.14 5.04 -11.40
N ASN A 157 22.87 4.90 -11.00
CA ASN A 157 22.40 5.08 -9.64
C ASN A 157 21.56 3.91 -9.16
N LYS A 158 21.68 3.62 -7.86
CA LYS A 158 21.06 2.46 -7.23
C LYS A 158 19.62 2.66 -6.76
N THR A 159 18.98 3.77 -7.12
CA THR A 159 17.59 4.07 -6.72
C THR A 159 16.73 4.30 -7.96
N LEU A 160 15.59 3.59 -8.01
CA LEU A 160 14.54 3.81 -9.00
C LEU A 160 13.32 4.44 -8.34
N VAL A 161 12.91 5.61 -8.81
CA VAL A 161 11.61 6.20 -8.48
C VAL A 161 10.58 5.69 -9.47
N VAL A 162 9.48 5.14 -8.97
CA VAL A 162 8.39 4.62 -9.78
C VAL A 162 7.11 5.38 -9.47
N VAL A 163 6.55 6.02 -10.50
CA VAL A 163 5.30 6.76 -10.43
C VAL A 163 4.17 5.90 -11.00
N LEU A 164 3.11 5.69 -10.22
CA LEU A 164 1.96 4.86 -10.60
C LEU A 164 0.67 5.68 -10.71
N GLY A 165 -0.17 5.36 -11.71
CA GLY A 165 -1.57 5.81 -11.81
C GLY A 165 -1.81 7.00 -12.73
N ASP A 166 -2.94 7.70 -12.58
CA ASP A 166 -3.27 8.87 -13.41
C ASP A 166 -2.25 10.00 -13.23
N LEU A 167 -1.97 10.75 -14.29
CA LEU A 167 -1.25 12.03 -14.18
C LEU A 167 -2.13 13.07 -13.49
N ARG A 168 -1.59 13.73 -12.47
CA ARG A 168 -2.29 14.71 -11.62
C ARG A 168 -1.33 15.79 -11.13
N CYS A 169 -1.88 16.87 -10.61
CA CYS A 169 -1.20 18.05 -10.07
C CYS A 169 -0.35 18.89 -11.04
N GLY A 170 -0.05 18.37 -12.21
CA GLY A 170 0.70 19.07 -13.26
C GLY A 170 2.13 19.43 -12.87
N GLU A 171 2.71 20.31 -13.68
CA GLU A 171 4.14 20.62 -13.70
C GLU A 171 4.69 21.07 -12.34
N ASN A 172 3.98 21.88 -11.56
CA ASN A 172 4.50 22.35 -10.28
C ASN A 172 4.83 21.18 -9.33
N ALA A 173 3.97 20.16 -9.28
CA ALA A 173 4.23 18.97 -8.47
C ALA A 173 5.34 18.11 -9.07
N TRP A 174 5.39 17.96 -10.39
CA TRP A 174 6.40 17.13 -11.04
C TRP A 174 7.80 17.74 -10.95
N GLN A 175 7.92 19.06 -11.09
CA GLN A 175 9.17 19.78 -10.83
C GLN A 175 9.64 19.63 -9.38
N SER A 176 8.70 19.59 -8.42
CA SER A 176 9.04 19.29 -7.03
C SER A 176 9.58 17.87 -6.85
N LEU A 177 9.01 16.87 -7.56
CA LEU A 177 9.53 15.50 -7.58
C LEU A 177 10.94 15.46 -8.16
N TYR A 178 11.21 16.20 -9.24
CA TYR A 178 12.55 16.21 -9.85
C TYR A 178 13.57 16.77 -8.88
N ARG A 179 13.34 17.99 -8.39
CA ARG A 179 14.28 18.67 -7.51
C ARG A 179 14.51 17.94 -6.19
N ASN A 180 13.42 17.54 -5.53
CA ASN A 180 13.48 17.07 -4.15
C ASN A 180 13.60 15.55 -4.01
N VAL A 181 13.47 14.79 -5.10
CA VAL A 181 13.59 13.32 -5.06
C VAL A 181 14.53 12.79 -6.12
N LEU A 182 14.36 13.15 -7.38
CA LEU A 182 15.22 12.60 -8.44
C LEU A 182 16.63 13.16 -8.34
N ASP A 183 16.79 14.47 -8.41
CA ASP A 183 18.09 15.13 -8.52
C ASP A 183 18.87 14.99 -7.20
N GLU A 184 18.21 15.14 -6.04
CA GLU A 184 18.82 14.94 -4.71
C GLU A 184 19.43 13.54 -4.54
N ASN A 185 18.85 12.51 -5.16
CA ASN A 185 19.29 11.12 -5.02
C ASN A 185 19.93 10.55 -6.29
N MET A 186 20.10 11.40 -7.30
CA MET A 186 20.46 11.01 -8.67
C MET A 186 19.59 9.83 -9.17
N ALA A 187 18.32 9.75 -8.78
CA ALA A 187 17.51 8.57 -9.06
C ALA A 187 17.04 8.51 -10.52
N ASP A 188 16.92 7.28 -11.04
CA ASP A 188 16.21 7.03 -12.29
C ASP A 188 14.69 7.13 -12.06
N LEU A 189 13.95 7.45 -13.12
CA LEU A 189 12.49 7.56 -13.08
C LEU A 189 11.83 6.57 -14.05
N ALA A 190 10.89 5.79 -13.53
CA ALA A 190 9.93 4.99 -14.30
C ALA A 190 8.50 5.51 -14.06
N VAL A 191 7.72 5.62 -15.12
CA VAL A 191 6.34 6.11 -15.08
C VAL A 191 5.40 5.07 -15.66
N PHE A 192 4.42 4.67 -14.87
CA PHE A 192 3.31 3.80 -15.26
C PHE A 192 2.02 4.58 -15.11
N SER A 193 1.58 5.20 -16.20
CA SER A 193 0.40 6.07 -16.17
C SER A 193 -0.73 5.54 -17.02
N GLN A 194 -1.98 5.80 -16.63
CA GLN A 194 -3.10 5.58 -17.54
C GLN A 194 -3.04 6.57 -18.70
N VAL A 195 -3.68 6.22 -19.81
CA VAL A 195 -4.00 7.20 -20.87
C VAL A 195 -4.70 8.42 -20.23
N PRO A 196 -4.13 9.63 -20.35
CA PRO A 196 -4.72 10.81 -19.73
C PRO A 196 -6.10 11.12 -20.31
N VAL A 197 -7.04 11.51 -19.43
CA VAL A 197 -8.36 12.02 -19.84
C VAL A 197 -8.29 13.50 -20.15
N GLN A 198 -7.44 14.21 -19.40
CA GLN A 198 -7.23 15.64 -19.57
C GLN A 198 -6.51 15.89 -20.89
N GLU A 199 -7.14 16.70 -21.74
CA GLU A 199 -6.60 17.09 -23.04
C GLU A 199 -5.20 17.71 -22.91
N THR A 200 -4.99 18.51 -21.86
CA THR A 200 -3.71 19.12 -21.51
C THR A 200 -2.57 18.10 -21.39
N TYR A 201 -2.86 16.86 -20.98
CA TYR A 201 -1.85 15.81 -20.83
C TYR A 201 -1.82 14.85 -22.03
N ARG A 202 -2.87 14.82 -22.87
CA ARG A 202 -2.97 13.90 -24.00
C ARG A 202 -2.09 14.32 -25.19
N HIS A 203 -2.00 15.63 -25.44
CA HIS A 203 -1.28 16.18 -26.59
C HIS A 203 0.00 16.92 -26.23
N ALA A 204 0.28 17.07 -24.93
CA ALA A 204 1.53 17.64 -24.49
C ALA A 204 2.61 16.57 -24.38
N ASN A 205 3.82 16.92 -24.78
CA ASN A 205 5.01 16.29 -24.23
C ASN A 205 5.07 16.66 -22.74
N VAL A 206 4.39 15.88 -21.90
CA VAL A 206 4.41 16.12 -20.45
C VAL A 206 5.82 15.85 -19.93
N SER A 207 6.36 16.77 -19.14
CA SER A 207 7.77 16.75 -18.73
C SER A 207 8.15 15.47 -17.98
N ILE A 208 7.17 14.84 -17.31
CA ILE A 208 7.39 13.60 -16.56
C ILE A 208 7.69 12.41 -17.44
N TRP A 209 7.13 12.34 -18.66
CA TRP A 209 7.49 11.29 -19.62
C TRP A 209 8.86 11.57 -20.25
N GLU A 210 9.18 12.84 -20.52
CA GLU A 210 10.49 13.23 -21.04
C GLU A 210 11.61 12.92 -20.05
N ARG A 211 11.42 13.28 -18.77
CA ARG A 211 12.37 13.05 -17.68
C ARG A 211 12.54 11.57 -17.36
N ALA A 212 11.52 10.75 -17.59
CA ALA A 212 11.53 9.34 -17.28
C ALA A 212 12.44 8.55 -18.22
N ARG A 213 13.14 7.57 -17.65
CA ARG A 213 13.92 6.59 -18.38
C ARG A 213 13.03 5.49 -18.97
N HIS A 214 11.95 5.18 -18.25
CA HIS A 214 10.96 4.17 -18.62
C HIS A 214 9.55 4.75 -18.54
N VAL A 215 8.77 4.60 -19.61
CA VAL A 215 7.38 5.04 -19.67
C VAL A 215 6.52 3.93 -20.23
N GLU A 216 5.54 3.51 -19.45
CA GLU A 216 4.48 2.61 -19.89
C GLU A 216 3.11 3.26 -19.69
N ILE A 217 2.30 3.22 -20.75
CA ILE A 217 0.93 3.70 -20.75
C ILE A 217 -0.02 2.53 -20.62
N VAL A 218 -0.74 2.52 -19.51
CA VAL A 218 -1.77 1.53 -19.21
C VAL A 218 -3.10 1.99 -19.82
N PRO A 219 -3.84 1.11 -20.51
CA PRO A 219 -5.16 1.43 -21.01
C PRO A 219 -6.10 1.87 -19.88
N ARG A 220 -7.02 2.77 -20.21
CA ARG A 220 -8.08 3.15 -19.28
C ARG A 220 -9.25 2.19 -19.43
N TYR A 221 -9.36 1.25 -18.51
CA TYR A 221 -10.48 0.33 -18.45
C TYR A 221 -11.76 1.05 -18.03
N HIS A 222 -12.86 0.80 -18.75
CA HIS A 222 -14.19 1.24 -18.32
C HIS A 222 -14.61 0.49 -17.04
N ASP A 223 -14.32 -0.81 -16.99
CA ASP A 223 -14.50 -1.66 -15.82
C ASP A 223 -13.18 -2.34 -15.50
N TRP A 224 -12.63 -2.07 -14.30
CA TRP A 224 -11.34 -2.66 -13.92
C TRP A 224 -11.42 -4.18 -13.67
N ALA A 225 -12.61 -4.78 -13.69
CA ALA A 225 -12.74 -6.23 -13.73
C ALA A 225 -11.94 -6.86 -14.88
N ASP A 226 -11.93 -6.23 -16.06
CA ASP A 226 -11.25 -6.75 -17.25
C ASP A 226 -9.72 -6.77 -17.05
N ALA A 227 -9.17 -5.73 -16.43
CA ALA A 227 -7.75 -5.70 -16.07
C ALA A 227 -7.39 -6.77 -15.03
N ILE A 228 -8.32 -7.08 -14.11
CA ILE A 228 -8.12 -8.03 -13.02
C ILE A 228 -8.16 -9.48 -13.51
N ASP A 229 -8.83 -9.77 -14.63
CA ASP A 229 -8.79 -11.10 -15.25
C ASP A 229 -7.37 -11.56 -15.56
N HIS A 230 -6.49 -10.62 -15.92
CA HIS A 230 -5.08 -10.89 -16.17
C HIS A 230 -4.30 -11.33 -14.91
N LEU A 231 -4.84 -11.04 -13.71
CA LEU A 231 -4.19 -11.35 -12.43
C LEU A 231 -4.45 -12.78 -11.95
N ALA A 232 -5.72 -13.21 -12.07
CA ALA A 232 -6.24 -14.34 -11.32
C ALA A 232 -6.88 -15.43 -12.19
N GLY A 233 -6.95 -15.22 -13.52
CA GLY A 233 -7.72 -16.05 -14.43
C GLY A 233 -9.22 -15.79 -14.27
N GLU A 234 -9.94 -15.64 -15.39
CA GLU A 234 -11.31 -15.10 -15.44
C GLU A 234 -12.30 -15.78 -14.48
N LYS A 235 -12.22 -17.11 -14.35
CA LYS A 235 -13.29 -17.89 -13.71
C LYS A 235 -13.26 -17.83 -12.18
N LEU A 236 -12.07 -17.90 -11.57
CA LEU A 236 -11.98 -18.07 -10.13
C LEU A 236 -12.42 -16.78 -9.40
N TRP A 237 -11.81 -15.64 -9.73
CA TRP A 237 -12.03 -14.44 -8.94
C TRP A 237 -13.41 -13.82 -9.15
N ARG A 238 -13.95 -13.84 -10.38
CA ARG A 238 -15.29 -13.30 -10.67
C ARG A 238 -16.38 -14.06 -9.93
N ASP A 239 -16.32 -15.38 -9.92
CA ASP A 239 -17.33 -16.21 -9.26
C ASP A 239 -17.16 -16.16 -7.73
N GLU A 240 -15.94 -16.29 -7.24
CA GLU A 240 -15.69 -16.49 -5.81
C GLU A 240 -15.55 -15.20 -5.00
N VAL A 241 -14.84 -14.21 -5.53
CA VAL A 241 -14.57 -12.97 -4.79
C VAL A 241 -15.81 -12.08 -4.82
N LEU A 242 -16.49 -11.93 -5.96
CA LEU A 242 -17.65 -11.03 -6.06
C LEU A 242 -18.86 -11.53 -5.26
N GLN A 243 -19.02 -12.84 -5.07
CA GLN A 243 -20.07 -13.39 -4.19
C GLN A 243 -19.83 -13.04 -2.71
N ARG A 244 -18.58 -13.01 -2.26
CA ARG A 244 -18.20 -12.74 -0.86
C ARG A 244 -18.05 -11.24 -0.58
N TYR A 245 -17.39 -10.54 -1.51
CA TYR A 245 -17.05 -9.13 -1.43
C TYR A 245 -17.97 -8.34 -2.34
N THR A 246 -19.20 -8.09 -1.87
CA THR A 246 -20.19 -7.32 -2.64
C THR A 246 -19.99 -5.82 -2.46
N PRO A 247 -20.52 -4.97 -3.35
CA PRO A 247 -20.51 -3.52 -3.17
C PRO A 247 -21.11 -3.02 -1.85
N HIS A 248 -22.02 -3.80 -1.25
CA HIS A 248 -22.69 -3.45 0.00
C HIS A 248 -21.87 -3.86 1.23
N THR A 249 -21.13 -4.97 1.14
CA THR A 249 -20.35 -5.50 2.27
C THR A 249 -18.95 -4.93 2.30
N HIS A 250 -18.31 -4.76 1.14
CA HIS A 250 -16.91 -4.35 1.01
C HIS A 250 -16.75 -3.32 -0.11
N PRO A 251 -17.38 -2.15 0.02
CA PRO A 251 -17.46 -1.17 -1.07
C PRO A 251 -16.09 -0.72 -1.56
N LEU A 252 -15.07 -0.70 -0.69
CA LEU A 252 -13.79 -0.05 -0.98
C LEU A 252 -12.79 -0.96 -1.72
N MET A 253 -12.65 -2.23 -1.33
CA MET A 253 -11.51 -3.06 -1.77
C MET A 253 -11.46 -3.36 -3.26
N LEU A 254 -12.63 -3.41 -3.92
CA LEU A 254 -12.74 -3.68 -5.35
C LEU A 254 -13.01 -2.39 -6.16
N GLY A 255 -12.67 -1.23 -5.59
CA GLY A 255 -12.86 0.07 -6.23
C GLY A 255 -12.18 0.19 -7.59
N GLY A 256 -12.95 0.61 -8.60
CA GLY A 256 -12.58 0.57 -10.01
C GLY A 256 -13.45 -0.40 -10.80
N ILE A 257 -13.95 -1.46 -10.15
CA ILE A 257 -14.94 -2.38 -10.71
C ILE A 257 -16.33 -1.71 -10.67
N ARG A 258 -17.17 -1.95 -11.67
CA ARG A 258 -18.53 -1.42 -11.71
C ARG A 258 -19.30 -1.77 -10.43
N GLY A 259 -19.95 -0.76 -9.84
CA GLY A 259 -20.71 -0.89 -8.59
C GLY A 259 -19.88 -0.71 -7.31
N PHE A 260 -18.56 -0.88 -7.35
CA PHE A 260 -17.70 -0.68 -6.18
C PHE A 260 -17.23 0.79 -6.05
N GLN A 261 -16.97 1.18 -4.82
CA GLN A 261 -16.48 2.50 -4.45
C GLN A 261 -14.96 2.44 -4.25
N SER A 262 -14.30 3.59 -4.21
CA SER A 262 -12.83 3.75 -4.11
C SER A 262 -12.06 3.43 -5.41
N SER A 263 -10.73 3.38 -5.30
CA SER A 263 -9.77 3.02 -6.36
C SER A 263 -8.82 1.90 -5.93
N ALA A 264 -9.17 1.11 -4.91
CA ALA A 264 -8.28 0.11 -4.32
C ALA A 264 -7.78 -0.93 -5.33
N ALA A 265 -8.68 -1.53 -6.12
CA ALA A 265 -8.30 -2.54 -7.10
C ALA A 265 -7.38 -1.97 -8.19
N ILE A 266 -7.62 -0.73 -8.61
CA ILE A 266 -6.74 0.00 -9.54
C ILE A 266 -5.32 0.11 -8.96
N VAL A 267 -5.21 0.61 -7.71
CA VAL A 267 -3.91 0.79 -7.05
C VAL A 267 -3.16 -0.53 -6.92
N PHE A 268 -3.86 -1.59 -6.53
CA PHE A 268 -3.25 -2.90 -6.34
C PHE A 268 -2.92 -3.61 -7.65
N TRP A 269 -3.70 -3.38 -8.71
CA TRP A 269 -3.36 -3.83 -10.05
C TRP A 269 -2.07 -3.16 -10.55
N PHE A 270 -1.93 -1.83 -10.40
CA PHE A 270 -0.70 -1.13 -10.79
C PHE A 270 0.53 -1.65 -10.05
N ARG A 271 0.39 -1.97 -8.75
CA ARG A 271 1.48 -2.57 -7.97
C ARG A 271 1.87 -3.95 -8.49
N TRP A 272 0.91 -4.82 -8.74
CA TRP A 272 1.19 -6.12 -9.33
C TRP A 272 1.84 -5.99 -10.71
N TYR A 273 1.33 -5.09 -11.54
CA TYR A 273 1.86 -4.87 -12.88
C TYR A 273 3.32 -4.40 -12.84
N LEU A 274 3.63 -3.48 -11.92
CA LEU A 274 5.01 -3.09 -11.64
C LEU A 274 5.87 -4.28 -11.18
N ALA A 275 5.36 -5.16 -10.32
CA ALA A 275 6.09 -6.35 -9.90
C ALA A 275 6.45 -7.25 -11.09
N GLN A 276 5.54 -7.41 -12.06
CA GLN A 276 5.83 -8.13 -13.30
C GLN A 276 6.96 -7.45 -14.07
N ARG A 277 6.93 -6.11 -14.21
CA ARG A 277 7.99 -5.38 -14.89
C ARG A 277 9.35 -5.49 -14.21
N ILE A 278 9.39 -5.42 -12.88
CA ILE A 278 10.64 -5.57 -12.12
C ILE A 278 11.27 -6.94 -12.41
N ARG A 279 10.46 -8.00 -12.55
CA ARG A 279 10.96 -9.34 -12.92
C ARG A 279 11.46 -9.41 -14.34
N THR A 280 10.61 -9.03 -15.30
CA THR A 280 10.93 -9.16 -16.73
C THR A 280 12.14 -8.32 -17.11
N LEU A 281 12.28 -7.12 -16.52
CA LEU A 281 13.41 -6.23 -16.77
C LEU A 281 14.57 -6.45 -15.80
N GLN A 282 14.43 -7.40 -14.86
CA GLN A 282 15.41 -7.67 -13.82
C GLN A 282 15.83 -6.42 -13.04
N TRP A 283 14.92 -5.48 -12.79
CA TRP A 283 15.25 -4.23 -12.10
C TRP A 283 15.76 -4.45 -10.68
N ALA A 284 15.34 -5.53 -10.01
CA ALA A 284 15.84 -5.86 -8.68
C ALA A 284 17.34 -6.24 -8.65
N THR A 285 17.97 -6.56 -9.79
CA THR A 285 19.43 -6.76 -9.88
C THR A 285 20.17 -5.47 -10.25
N GLN A 286 19.45 -4.48 -10.74
CA GLN A 286 20.00 -3.22 -11.25
C GLN A 286 19.95 -2.10 -10.21
N TYR A 287 18.86 -2.04 -9.44
CA TYR A 287 18.62 -1.04 -8.40
C TYR A 287 18.59 -1.70 -7.03
N ASP A 288 19.11 -1.00 -6.01
CA ASP A 288 19.13 -1.48 -4.63
C ASP A 288 17.89 -0.99 -3.87
N ARG A 289 17.30 0.14 -4.29
CA ARG A 289 16.11 0.73 -3.66
C ARG A 289 15.08 1.23 -4.67
N PHE A 290 13.83 1.13 -4.26
CA PHE A 290 12.68 1.57 -5.03
C PHE A 290 11.87 2.57 -4.21
N ILE A 291 11.55 3.72 -4.79
CA ILE A 291 10.59 4.67 -4.24
C ILE A 291 9.31 4.52 -5.05
N ILE A 292 8.26 4.00 -4.44
CA ILE A 292 6.96 3.84 -5.09
C ILE A 292 6.10 5.03 -4.70
N THR A 293 5.66 5.80 -5.69
CA THR A 293 4.91 7.04 -5.48
C THR A 293 3.86 7.29 -6.57
N ARG A 294 3.19 8.44 -6.51
CA ARG A 294 2.16 8.90 -7.43
C ARG A 294 2.45 10.34 -7.87
N THR A 295 1.86 10.75 -8.99
CA THR A 295 1.97 12.13 -9.50
C THR A 295 1.26 13.16 -8.64
N ASP A 296 0.30 12.74 -7.81
CA ASP A 296 -0.49 13.65 -6.96
C ASP A 296 0.22 14.07 -5.67
N GLN A 297 1.55 13.94 -5.58
CA GLN A 297 2.37 14.35 -4.44
C GLN A 297 3.22 15.57 -4.80
N TYR A 298 3.11 16.64 -4.00
CA TYR A 298 4.03 17.79 -4.04
C TYR A 298 5.06 17.64 -2.91
N TYR A 299 6.34 17.64 -3.25
CA TYR A 299 7.45 17.49 -2.30
C TYR A 299 7.94 18.86 -1.85
N SER A 300 7.80 19.20 -0.58
CA SER A 300 8.15 20.53 -0.04
C SER A 300 9.63 20.69 0.29
N CYS A 301 10.34 19.58 0.51
CA CYS A 301 11.78 19.57 0.76
C CYS A 301 12.44 18.25 0.33
N PRO A 302 13.79 18.22 0.25
CA PRO A 302 14.52 17.06 -0.28
C PRO A 302 14.34 15.78 0.54
N LEU A 303 14.12 14.66 -0.15
CA LEU A 303 14.21 13.32 0.39
C LEU A 303 15.64 12.84 0.29
N ARG A 304 16.37 12.75 1.41
CA ARG A 304 17.77 12.30 1.39
C ARG A 304 17.90 10.82 1.69
N MET A 305 18.11 10.02 0.65
CA MET A 305 18.15 8.57 0.76
C MET A 305 19.36 8.05 1.56
N ASN A 306 20.43 8.84 1.70
CA ASN A 306 21.58 8.50 2.55
C ASN A 306 21.27 8.59 4.06
N THR A 307 20.21 9.29 4.45
CA THR A 307 19.78 9.38 5.85
C THR A 307 18.90 8.19 6.27
N LEU A 308 18.46 7.39 5.31
CA LEU A 308 17.54 6.28 5.53
C LEU A 308 18.30 4.95 5.48
N GLN A 309 18.15 4.11 6.52
CA GLN A 309 18.73 2.77 6.56
C GLN A 309 18.27 1.96 5.34
N PRO A 310 19.19 1.41 4.52
CA PRO A 310 18.86 0.83 3.23
C PRO A 310 18.06 -0.48 3.35
N GLU A 311 18.17 -1.23 4.45
CA GLU A 311 17.48 -2.51 4.64
C GLU A 311 16.03 -2.36 5.11
N ARG A 312 15.54 -1.12 5.31
CA ARG A 312 14.21 -0.84 5.86
C ARG A 312 13.22 -0.42 4.78
N ILE A 313 11.96 -0.73 5.04
CA ILE A 313 10.82 -0.18 4.30
C ILE A 313 10.44 1.13 4.97
N TRP A 314 10.52 2.25 4.25
CA TRP A 314 10.21 3.57 4.80
C TRP A 314 8.86 4.07 4.30
N VAL A 315 8.03 4.54 5.24
CA VAL A 315 6.73 5.13 4.94
C VAL A 315 6.60 6.48 5.64
N PRO A 316 5.95 7.50 5.04
CA PRO A 316 5.77 8.78 5.71
C PRO A 316 4.83 8.62 6.92
N THR A 317 4.95 9.52 7.89
CA THR A 317 3.92 9.70 8.94
C THR A 317 2.62 10.29 8.35
N GLY A 318 1.49 10.09 9.03
CA GLY A 318 0.19 10.64 8.61
C GLY A 318 -0.48 9.95 7.41
N GLN A 319 -1.77 10.24 7.19
CA GLN A 319 -2.65 9.61 6.18
C GLN A 319 -2.57 8.08 6.11
N ASN A 320 -2.43 7.45 7.27
CA ASN A 320 -2.34 5.99 7.35
C ASN A 320 -3.71 5.32 7.27
N TYR A 321 -4.78 6.02 7.63
CA TYR A 321 -6.13 5.46 7.77
C TYR A 321 -6.14 4.12 8.53
N ARG A 322 -5.39 4.07 9.65
CA ARG A 322 -5.14 2.88 10.51
C ARG A 322 -4.25 1.78 9.91
N GLY A 323 -3.69 2.01 8.73
CA GLY A 323 -2.86 1.09 7.97
C GLY A 323 -1.49 1.63 7.56
N ILE A 324 -1.05 1.23 6.37
CA ILE A 324 0.14 1.74 5.70
C ILE A 324 -0.30 2.50 4.47
N THR A 325 0.17 3.73 4.29
CA THR A 325 -0.20 4.53 3.12
C THR A 325 0.08 3.78 1.81
N ASP A 326 -0.89 3.83 0.89
CA ASP A 326 -0.79 3.22 -0.43
C ASP A 326 -0.13 4.15 -1.47
N ARG A 327 0.13 5.42 -1.10
CA ARG A 327 0.57 6.48 -2.01
C ARG A 327 2.08 6.65 -2.11
N PHE A 328 2.81 6.31 -1.04
CA PHE A 328 4.25 6.48 -0.99
C PHE A 328 4.89 5.45 -0.06
N TYR A 329 5.92 4.76 -0.54
CA TYR A 329 6.86 4.06 0.32
C TYR A 329 8.19 3.82 -0.39
N ILE A 330 9.20 3.50 0.40
CA ILE A 330 10.53 3.15 -0.07
C ILE A 330 10.80 1.72 0.36
N ALA A 331 11.29 0.87 -0.52
CA ALA A 331 11.64 -0.49 -0.18
C ALA A 331 12.98 -0.91 -0.83
N PRO A 332 13.76 -1.76 -0.14
CA PRO A 332 14.93 -2.38 -0.75
C PRO A 332 14.54 -3.44 -1.77
N ALA A 333 15.45 -3.68 -2.71
CA ALA A 333 15.27 -4.62 -3.81
C ALA A 333 14.96 -6.05 -3.35
N ASP A 334 15.47 -6.47 -2.19
CA ASP A 334 15.30 -7.82 -1.65
C ASP A 334 13.87 -8.13 -1.17
N VAL A 335 13.01 -7.12 -1.01
CA VAL A 335 11.59 -7.30 -0.60
C VAL A 335 10.61 -6.54 -1.47
N ILE A 336 11.07 -5.90 -2.55
CA ILE A 336 10.20 -5.04 -3.36
C ILE A 336 9.01 -5.81 -3.95
N LEU A 337 9.24 -7.04 -4.41
CA LEU A 337 8.20 -7.87 -5.00
C LEU A 337 7.13 -8.24 -3.96
N GLU A 338 7.52 -8.65 -2.75
CA GLU A 338 6.61 -8.96 -1.66
C GLU A 338 5.81 -7.74 -1.18
N THR A 339 6.37 -6.53 -1.28
CA THR A 339 5.63 -5.31 -0.94
C THR A 339 4.56 -4.95 -1.97
N LEU A 340 4.77 -5.33 -3.25
CA LEU A 340 3.92 -4.98 -4.38
C LEU A 340 2.81 -6.03 -4.61
N GLU A 341 3.11 -7.32 -4.49
CA GLU A 341 2.23 -8.42 -4.86
C GLU A 341 1.23 -8.82 -3.79
N VAL A 342 0.50 -7.83 -3.28
CA VAL A 342 -0.48 -8.06 -2.21
C VAL A 342 -1.85 -8.52 -2.74
N PHE A 343 -2.13 -8.29 -4.01
CA PHE A 343 -3.47 -8.51 -4.59
C PHE A 343 -3.75 -9.94 -5.08
N PRO A 344 -2.81 -10.65 -5.74
CA PRO A 344 -3.06 -12.00 -6.23
C PRO A 344 -3.53 -12.96 -5.14
N LEU A 345 -2.98 -12.86 -3.94
CA LEU A 345 -3.39 -13.69 -2.81
C LEU A 345 -4.85 -13.43 -2.40
N PHE A 346 -5.29 -12.16 -2.41
CA PHE A 346 -6.67 -11.80 -2.11
C PHE A 346 -7.66 -12.38 -3.14
N LEU A 347 -7.32 -12.33 -4.42
CA LEU A 347 -8.21 -12.84 -5.46
C LEU A 347 -8.27 -14.37 -5.52
N ARG A 348 -7.16 -15.05 -5.24
CA ARG A 348 -7.07 -16.51 -5.32
C ARG A 348 -7.49 -17.21 -4.03
N GLN A 349 -7.37 -16.53 -2.88
CA GLN A 349 -7.71 -17.09 -1.57
C GLN A 349 -8.59 -16.12 -0.76
N PRO A 350 -9.79 -15.77 -1.27
CA PRO A 350 -10.67 -14.79 -0.64
C PRO A 350 -11.08 -15.16 0.80
N ASP A 351 -11.15 -16.45 1.12
CA ASP A 351 -11.57 -16.95 2.44
C ASP A 351 -10.59 -16.57 3.55
N ILE A 352 -9.30 -16.49 3.25
CA ILE A 352 -8.28 -16.08 4.22
C ILE A 352 -8.55 -14.66 4.71
N PHE A 353 -9.25 -13.84 3.92
CA PHE A 353 -9.53 -12.45 4.22
C PHE A 353 -10.93 -12.23 4.79
N ALA A 354 -11.83 -13.21 4.74
CA ALA A 354 -13.22 -13.07 5.21
C ALA A 354 -13.29 -12.66 6.70
N ASN A 355 -12.36 -13.14 7.52
CA ASN A 355 -12.30 -12.83 8.96
C ASN A 355 -11.57 -11.53 9.29
N PHE A 356 -10.84 -10.94 8.33
CA PHE A 356 -10.03 -9.73 8.54
C PHE A 356 -10.61 -8.51 7.84
N THR A 357 -11.43 -8.74 6.82
CA THR A 357 -12.14 -7.73 6.06
C THR A 357 -13.31 -7.24 6.88
N SER A 358 -13.07 -6.21 7.69
CA SER A 358 -14.19 -5.39 8.17
C SER A 358 -14.86 -4.73 6.95
N ARG A 359 -16.15 -4.40 7.06
CA ARG A 359 -16.87 -3.62 6.02
C ARG A 359 -16.18 -2.31 5.64
N LEU A 360 -15.26 -1.84 6.49
CA LEU A 360 -14.51 -0.60 6.35
C LEU A 360 -13.04 -0.83 5.97
N MET A 361 -12.66 -2.04 5.51
CA MET A 361 -11.31 -2.29 5.02
C MET A 361 -11.03 -1.38 3.81
N ASN A 362 -10.05 -0.52 3.98
CA ASN A 362 -9.53 0.39 2.97
C ASN A 362 -8.18 -0.13 2.43
N PRO A 363 -7.63 0.46 1.35
CA PRO A 363 -6.35 0.04 0.80
C PRO A 363 -5.22 -0.02 1.83
N GLU A 364 -5.17 0.93 2.76
CA GLU A 364 -4.07 1.07 3.71
C GLU A 364 -4.09 -0.04 4.78
N THR A 365 -5.27 -0.35 5.30
CA THR A 365 -5.48 -1.44 6.28
C THR A 365 -5.28 -2.81 5.64
N PHE A 366 -5.69 -2.96 4.38
CA PHE A 366 -5.38 -4.16 3.60
C PHE A 366 -3.86 -4.32 3.40
N LEU A 367 -3.17 -3.27 2.95
CA LEU A 367 -1.72 -3.30 2.73
C LEU A 367 -0.97 -3.66 4.02
N ARG A 368 -1.36 -3.05 5.15
CA ARG A 368 -0.83 -3.42 6.48
C ARG A 368 -1.03 -4.89 6.79
N THR A 369 -2.23 -5.42 6.56
CA THR A 369 -2.56 -6.83 6.82
C THR A 369 -1.68 -7.76 5.99
N MET A 370 -1.52 -7.44 4.71
CA MET A 370 -0.70 -8.22 3.78
C MET A 370 0.77 -8.20 4.15
N TRP A 371 1.33 -7.02 4.45
CA TRP A 371 2.71 -6.91 4.90
C TRP A 371 2.95 -7.54 6.28
N THR A 372 1.92 -7.63 7.12
CA THR A 372 1.99 -8.39 8.38
C THR A 372 2.13 -9.88 8.10
N LYS A 373 1.28 -10.44 7.22
CA LYS A 373 1.32 -11.85 6.84
C LYS A 373 2.63 -12.23 6.13
N ALA A 374 3.17 -11.34 5.30
CA ALA A 374 4.48 -11.52 4.67
C ALA A 374 5.66 -11.36 5.66
N GLY A 375 5.40 -10.98 6.92
CA GLY A 375 6.43 -10.76 7.93
C GLY A 375 7.34 -9.56 7.64
N LEU A 376 6.83 -8.56 6.92
CA LEU A 376 7.54 -7.35 6.51
C LEU A 376 7.44 -6.22 7.54
N LEU A 377 6.44 -6.25 8.45
CA LEU A 377 6.25 -5.16 9.42
C LEU A 377 7.47 -4.88 10.31
N SER A 378 8.29 -5.89 10.61
CA SER A 378 9.52 -5.71 11.39
C SER A 378 10.58 -4.85 10.67
N ARG A 379 10.43 -4.66 9.35
CA ARG A 379 11.27 -3.81 8.51
C ARG A 379 10.63 -2.45 8.21
N VAL A 380 9.37 -2.20 8.62
CA VAL A 380 8.68 -0.93 8.36
C VAL A 380 9.08 0.13 9.37
N TYR A 381 9.60 1.25 8.87
CA TYR A 381 9.98 2.43 9.64
C TYR A 381 9.28 3.66 9.10
N ARG A 382 9.11 4.67 9.96
CA ARG A 382 8.46 5.92 9.60
C ARG A 382 9.44 7.06 9.55
N PHE A 383 9.29 7.92 8.56
CA PHE A 383 9.96 9.22 8.48
C PHE A 383 8.92 10.34 8.47
N ARG A 384 9.32 11.55 8.86
CA ARG A 384 8.40 12.69 8.83
C ARG A 384 7.99 12.97 7.39
N ARG A 385 6.70 13.15 7.16
CA ARG A 385 6.15 13.47 5.85
C ARG A 385 6.72 14.80 5.34
N ILE A 386 7.34 14.76 4.15
CA ILE A 386 7.94 15.91 3.45
C ILE A 386 7.12 16.32 2.21
N MET A 387 5.98 15.66 1.99
CA MET A 387 5.13 15.88 0.83
C MET A 387 3.64 15.89 1.21
N PHE A 388 2.85 16.59 0.41
CA PHE A 388 1.39 16.62 0.54
C PHE A 388 0.71 16.24 -0.76
N THR A 389 -0.51 15.74 -0.64
CA THR A 389 -1.35 15.40 -1.78
C THR A 389 -2.01 16.67 -2.32
N CYS A 390 -1.75 16.93 -3.59
CA CYS A 390 -2.23 18.11 -4.30
C CYS A 390 -3.33 17.75 -5.31
N MET A 391 -3.86 18.78 -5.96
CA MET A 391 -4.69 18.68 -7.17
C MET A 391 -4.68 20.00 -7.96
N THR A 392 -5.08 19.93 -9.22
CA THR A 392 -5.35 21.08 -10.12
C THR A 392 -6.81 21.11 -10.56
N PRO A 393 -7.34 22.26 -11.04
CA PRO A 393 -8.72 22.37 -11.51
C PRO A 393 -9.11 21.38 -12.60
N ILE A 394 -8.15 20.89 -13.39
CA ILE A 394 -8.37 19.92 -14.46
C ILE A 394 -8.32 18.47 -13.97
N ASP A 395 -7.85 18.22 -12.74
CA ASP A 395 -7.74 16.86 -12.21
C ASP A 395 -9.13 16.31 -11.87
N THR A 396 -9.46 15.18 -12.48
CA THR A 396 -10.68 14.44 -12.14
C THR A 396 -10.40 13.58 -10.91
N THR A 397 -11.18 13.78 -9.85
CA THR A 397 -11.12 12.89 -8.69
C THR A 397 -12.50 12.58 -8.14
N LYS A 398 -12.75 11.30 -7.90
CA LYS A 398 -13.95 10.83 -7.19
C LYS A 398 -13.91 11.18 -5.69
N TRP A 399 -12.73 11.53 -5.16
CA TRP A 399 -12.47 11.65 -3.72
C TRP A 399 -11.84 13.00 -3.38
N GLY A 400 -12.41 13.68 -2.40
CA GLY A 400 -11.92 14.99 -1.94
C GLY A 400 -12.45 16.13 -2.79
N VAL A 401 -12.69 17.26 -2.12
CA VAL A 401 -13.07 18.52 -2.76
C VAL A 401 -11.81 19.37 -2.84
N MET A 402 -11.58 20.00 -3.99
CA MET A 402 -10.55 21.01 -4.15
C MET A 402 -10.63 22.03 -3.01
N ARG A 403 -9.52 22.22 -2.30
CA ARG A 403 -9.41 23.22 -1.24
C ARG A 403 -8.54 24.39 -1.73
N GLU A 404 -8.07 25.18 -0.78
CA GLU A 404 -7.22 26.34 -0.97
C GLU A 404 -6.03 26.08 -1.89
N LYS A 405 -5.73 27.08 -2.72
CA LYS A 405 -4.50 27.15 -3.52
C LYS A 405 -3.38 27.67 -2.62
N VAL A 406 -2.29 26.93 -2.54
CA VAL A 406 -1.11 27.29 -1.74
C VAL A 406 -0.07 28.03 -2.59
N GLN A 407 0.96 28.57 -1.93
CA GLN A 407 2.04 29.36 -2.56
C GLN A 407 2.76 28.59 -3.68
N GLU A 408 2.80 27.26 -3.58
CA GLU A 408 3.39 26.35 -4.57
C GLU A 408 2.59 26.28 -5.88
N GLY A 409 1.45 26.98 -5.95
CA GLY A 409 0.61 27.09 -7.14
C GLY A 409 -0.31 25.89 -7.38
N VAL A 410 -0.37 24.94 -6.45
CA VAL A 410 -1.27 23.78 -6.46
C VAL A 410 -2.40 23.93 -5.43
N HIS A 411 -3.47 23.14 -5.55
CA HIS A 411 -4.53 23.09 -4.54
C HIS A 411 -4.33 21.92 -3.59
N LEU A 412 -4.67 22.12 -2.31
CA LEU A 412 -4.59 21.05 -1.31
C LEU A 412 -5.76 20.07 -1.47
N LYS A 413 -5.43 18.76 -1.46
CA LYS A 413 -6.44 17.71 -1.33
C LYS A 413 -6.74 17.39 0.14
N TYR A 414 -5.69 17.31 0.96
CA TYR A 414 -5.78 17.03 2.39
C TYR A 414 -5.02 18.12 3.16
N PRO A 415 -5.70 19.17 3.65
CA PRO A 415 -5.04 20.30 4.31
C PRO A 415 -4.15 19.92 5.49
N GLY A 416 -4.53 18.88 6.25
CA GLY A 416 -3.72 18.39 7.36
C GLY A 416 -2.36 17.80 6.96
N GLU A 417 -2.14 17.44 5.68
CA GLU A 417 -0.79 17.07 5.21
C GLU A 417 0.13 18.28 5.06
N TYR A 418 -0.44 19.48 4.95
CA TYR A 418 0.31 20.73 4.75
C TYR A 418 0.64 21.44 6.07
N THR A 419 -0.18 21.25 7.10
CA THR A 419 -0.18 22.02 8.37
C THR A 419 1.15 22.04 9.13
N ASP A 420 2.05 21.07 8.93
CA ASP A 420 3.35 21.03 9.63
C ASP A 420 4.56 21.01 8.68
N LEU A 421 4.34 21.15 7.36
CA LEU A 421 5.42 20.94 6.39
C LEU A 421 6.54 21.97 6.48
N ALA A 422 6.22 23.23 6.81
CA ALA A 422 7.23 24.27 6.96
C ALA A 422 8.24 23.92 8.07
N ASP A 423 7.77 23.57 9.28
CA ASP A 423 8.63 23.15 10.40
C ASP A 423 9.39 21.86 10.06
N ILE A 424 8.73 20.88 9.43
CA ILE A 424 9.39 19.63 9.04
C ILE A 424 10.53 19.93 8.06
N CYS A 425 10.28 20.76 7.05
CA CYS A 425 11.27 21.06 6.02
C CYS A 425 12.41 21.95 6.54
N GLU A 426 12.16 22.85 7.48
CA GLU A 426 13.22 23.57 8.20
C GLU A 426 14.15 22.59 8.91
N ARG A 427 13.61 21.58 9.60
CA ARG A 427 14.42 20.54 10.28
C ARG A 427 15.17 19.65 9.30
N VAL A 428 14.58 19.30 8.16
CA VAL A 428 15.23 18.48 7.11
C VAL A 428 16.42 19.23 6.50
N ASN A 429 16.31 20.55 6.35
CA ASN A 429 17.38 21.37 5.79
C ASN A 429 18.50 21.67 6.80
N HIS A 430 18.23 21.53 8.10
CA HIS A 430 19.19 21.79 9.18
C HIS A 430 19.31 20.59 10.15
N PRO A 431 19.75 19.40 9.66
CA PRO A 431 19.86 18.20 10.49
C PRO A 431 20.81 18.38 11.68
N GLU A 432 21.80 19.27 11.57
CA GLU A 432 22.73 19.65 12.64
C GLU A 432 22.05 20.35 13.82
N ARG A 433 20.95 21.06 13.56
CA ARG A 433 20.15 21.75 14.58
C ARG A 433 19.09 20.84 15.20
N TYR A 434 18.67 19.82 14.45
CA TYR A 434 17.56 18.94 14.81
C TYR A 434 17.90 17.50 14.46
N PRO A 435 18.74 16.82 15.27
CA PRO A 435 19.05 15.41 15.04
C PRO A 435 17.76 14.61 15.00
N PHE A 436 17.44 14.06 13.83
CA PHE A 436 16.17 13.37 13.57
C PHE A 436 16.08 12.11 14.44
N PRO A 437 15.13 12.02 15.40
CA PRO A 437 14.88 10.74 16.03
C PRO A 437 14.08 9.89 15.05
N TYR A 438 14.75 8.96 14.36
CA TYR A 438 14.07 7.87 13.67
C TYR A 438 13.38 7.01 14.72
N ARG A 439 12.05 7.03 14.76
CA ARG A 439 11.27 6.12 15.59
C ARG A 439 11.02 4.83 14.82
N LYS A 440 11.26 3.68 15.47
CA LYS A 440 10.78 2.39 14.97
C LYS A 440 9.26 2.48 14.87
N GLY A 441 8.71 2.27 13.67
CA GLY A 441 7.28 2.41 13.43
C GLY A 441 6.50 1.40 14.27
N LEU A 442 5.47 1.87 14.99
CA LEU A 442 4.54 1.13 15.87
C LEU A 442 4.86 1.15 17.38
N GLU A 443 5.27 2.28 17.96
CA GLU A 443 4.91 2.51 19.37
C GLU A 443 3.42 2.87 19.46
N ARG A 444 2.77 2.49 20.57
CA ARG A 444 1.31 2.52 20.81
C ARG A 444 0.59 3.82 20.45
N GLU A 445 1.30 4.93 20.30
CA GLU A 445 0.74 6.25 20.03
C GLU A 445 0.14 6.37 18.61
N ASP A 446 0.62 5.60 17.62
CA ASP A 446 0.02 5.57 16.26
C ASP A 446 -1.24 4.66 16.17
N LEU A 447 -1.67 4.05 17.29
CA LEU A 447 -2.79 3.09 17.36
C LEU A 447 -4.05 3.66 18.04
N GLN A 448 -3.99 4.87 18.60
CA GLN A 448 -5.16 5.61 19.10
C GLN A 448 -5.62 6.61 18.04
#